data_AF-A0A975F0N6-F1
#
_entry.id   AF-A0A975F0N6-F1
#
_cell.length_a   1.000
_cell.length_b   1.000
_cell.length_c   1.000
_cell.angle_alpha   90.00
_cell.angle_beta   90.00
_cell.angle_gamma   90.00
#
_symmetry.space_group_name_H-M   'P 1'
#
loop_
_entity.id
_entity.type
_entity.pdbx_description
1 polymer ?
#
loop_
_entity_poly.entity_id
_entity_poly.type
_entity_poly.pdbx_seq_one_letter_code
_entity_poly.pdbx_strand_id
1 'polypeptide(L)'
;MEWLIIKSDKRTDAVSPVEEFLLKREQKFSVLCREDIKALHSGKRLKTVFKNFTHVIITDEDFCRLPVADSLLSGMQFFLLGEIAGRNLPLYCVNLPHLTKLDDSILNFSSVKEAVDFLDREYAQIEKEDIRRIATDELLSKGIPVTPECFASFIVKDKLPVCRLFIKAGVDVNSRDPTGTPMLNVAVRSENKKIVSWLISENADINLCSHDRGYSAVMDAVWKSNESIIKLLVAAGADLNCLSKDGQSILVLAVGIGKENICRILAEGGADPDIKDSMGMSAYEYAVLFKNEKIVKVLAPFHKESD
;
A
#
# COMPACT_ATOMS: atom_id res chain seq x y z
N MET A 1 13.77 -0.63 10.02
CA MET A 1 14.65 0.37 9.39
C MET A 1 16.10 0.09 9.79
N GLU A 2 17.08 0.70 9.14
CA GLU A 2 18.49 0.61 9.56
C GLU A 2 19.03 2.02 9.78
N TRP A 3 19.40 2.33 11.02
CA TRP A 3 19.77 3.69 11.43
C TRP A 3 21.29 3.84 11.49
N LEU A 4 21.80 4.98 11.04
CA LEU A 4 23.19 5.35 11.22
C LEU A 4 23.29 6.49 12.25
N ILE A 5 24.05 6.28 13.32
CA ILE A 5 24.28 7.28 14.37
C ILE A 5 25.71 7.79 14.27
N ILE A 6 25.89 9.10 14.20
CA ILE A 6 27.20 9.76 14.22
C ILE A 6 27.32 10.56 15.52
N LYS A 7 28.36 10.24 16.31
CA LYS A 7 28.60 10.85 17.64
C LYS A 7 30.07 11.26 17.84
N SER A 8 30.27 12.29 18.68
CA SER A 8 31.57 12.92 18.97
C SER A 8 32.45 12.10 19.90
N ASP A 9 31.84 11.39 20.84
CA ASP A 9 32.55 10.70 21.92
C ASP A 9 33.23 9.41 21.46
N LYS A 10 34.41 9.13 22.05
CA LYS A 10 34.99 7.77 22.09
C LYS A 10 33.91 6.84 22.64
N ARG A 11 33.82 5.60 22.15
CA ARG A 11 32.89 4.56 22.66
C ARG A 11 32.82 4.59 24.20
N THR A 12 31.91 5.37 24.74
CA THR A 12 31.59 5.43 26.15
C THR A 12 30.51 4.39 26.35
N ASP A 13 30.63 3.57 27.39
CA ASP A 13 29.67 2.49 27.70
C ASP A 13 28.27 3.04 28.07
N ALA A 14 28.11 4.37 28.15
CA ALA A 14 26.83 5.03 28.32
C ALA A 14 26.08 5.08 26.98
N VAL A 15 24.96 4.34 26.93
CA VAL A 15 24.00 4.35 25.83
C VAL A 15 23.48 5.76 25.63
N SER A 16 23.62 6.32 24.43
CA SER A 16 23.06 7.65 24.15
C SER A 16 21.52 7.59 24.18
N PRO A 17 20.81 8.69 24.50
CA PRO A 17 19.33 8.70 24.49
C PRO A 17 18.72 8.23 23.15
N VAL A 18 19.44 8.44 22.05
CA VAL A 18 19.08 7.98 20.71
C VAL A 18 19.27 6.46 20.56
N GLU A 19 20.36 5.91 21.09
CA GLU A 19 20.60 4.46 21.10
C GLU A 19 19.54 3.75 21.97
N GLU A 20 19.18 4.32 23.13
CA GLU A 20 18.12 3.78 24.00
C GLU A 20 16.75 3.77 23.30
N PHE A 21 16.42 4.87 22.61
CA PHE A 21 15.20 4.98 21.79
C PHE A 21 15.10 3.87 20.74
N LEU A 22 16.21 3.57 20.05
CA LEU A 22 16.26 2.56 18.98
C LEU A 22 16.25 1.14 19.54
N LEU A 23 16.97 0.89 20.65
CA LEU A 23 16.98 -0.39 21.35
C LEU A 23 15.60 -0.77 21.87
N LYS A 24 14.86 0.18 22.45
CA LYS A 24 13.49 -0.03 22.94
C LYS A 24 12.52 -0.50 21.84
N ARG A 25 12.82 -0.18 20.57
CA ARG A 25 12.01 -0.51 19.39
C ARG A 25 12.62 -1.62 18.53
N GLU A 26 13.61 -2.34 19.07
CA GLU A 26 14.32 -3.44 18.39
C GLU A 26 14.86 -3.07 17.00
N GLN A 27 15.23 -1.79 16.80
CA GLN A 27 15.73 -1.32 15.52
C GLN A 27 17.20 -1.66 15.34
N LYS A 28 17.58 -1.95 14.09
CA LYS A 28 18.98 -2.12 13.72
C LYS A 28 19.63 -0.75 13.57
N PHE A 29 20.80 -0.57 14.18
CA PHE A 29 21.58 0.65 14.01
C PHE A 29 23.08 0.37 14.01
N SER A 30 23.80 1.25 13.33
CA SER A 30 25.27 1.30 13.31
C SER A 30 25.73 2.63 13.90
N VAL A 31 26.76 2.59 14.74
CA VAL A 31 27.33 3.80 15.34
C VAL A 31 28.69 4.07 14.73
N LEU A 32 28.91 5.29 14.24
CA LEU A 32 30.20 5.76 13.75
C LEU A 32 30.72 6.86 14.68
N CYS A 33 31.88 6.60 15.27
CA CYS A 33 32.62 7.59 16.05
C CYS A 33 33.69 8.26 15.17
N ARG A 34 34.24 9.38 15.63
CA ARG A 34 35.30 10.13 14.91
C ARG A 34 36.53 9.29 14.57
N GLU A 35 36.89 8.33 15.43
CA GLU A 35 38.00 7.40 15.19
C GLU A 35 37.68 6.39 14.07
N ASP A 36 36.43 5.93 13.97
CA ASP A 36 35.97 5.04 12.91
C ASP A 36 35.96 5.76 11.55
N ILE A 37 35.56 7.04 11.53
CA ILE A 37 35.59 7.90 10.34
C ILE A 37 37.02 8.09 9.84
N LYS A 38 37.99 8.28 10.73
CA LYS A 38 39.42 8.30 10.38
C LYS A 38 39.88 6.93 9.87
N ALA A 39 39.42 5.82 10.44
CA ALA A 39 39.80 4.48 9.97
C ALA A 39 39.19 4.08 8.60
N LEU A 40 38.18 4.82 8.11
CA LEU A 40 37.44 4.53 6.88
C LEU A 40 38.15 4.94 5.57
N HIS A 41 39.42 5.38 5.60
CA HIS A 41 40.22 5.85 4.45
C HIS A 41 40.29 4.95 3.20
N SER A 42 39.81 3.70 3.24
CA SER A 42 39.72 2.83 2.06
C SER A 42 38.31 2.86 1.46
N GLY A 43 38.17 3.37 0.22
CA GLY A 43 36.89 3.47 -0.49
C GLY A 43 36.07 2.17 -0.61
N LYS A 44 36.70 1.00 -0.39
CA LYS A 44 36.02 -0.30 -0.30
C LYS A 44 35.23 -0.48 1.01
N ARG A 45 35.72 0.00 2.16
CA ARG A 45 35.01 -0.11 3.46
C ARG A 45 33.84 0.87 3.56
N LEU A 46 33.99 2.06 2.97
CA LEU A 46 32.93 3.07 2.83
C LEU A 46 31.67 2.50 2.19
N LYS A 47 31.78 1.88 1.00
CA LYS A 47 30.62 1.29 0.31
C LYS A 47 29.94 0.17 1.10
N THR A 48 30.64 -0.50 2.01
CA THR A 48 30.07 -1.55 2.86
C THR A 48 29.32 -0.95 4.04
N VAL A 49 29.89 0.06 4.70
CA VAL A 49 29.25 0.76 5.84
C VAL A 49 28.02 1.55 5.39
N PHE A 50 28.10 2.20 4.23
CA PHE A 50 27.06 3.08 3.71
C PHE A 50 26.06 2.35 2.78
N LYS A 51 25.99 1.01 2.82
CA LYS A 51 25.16 0.27 1.86
C LYS A 51 23.68 0.27 2.23
N ASN A 52 23.36 0.06 3.51
CA ASN A 52 22.03 -0.40 3.92
C ASN A 52 21.27 0.52 4.88
N PHE A 53 21.80 1.69 5.25
CA PHE A 53 21.09 2.60 6.16
C PHE A 53 19.95 3.34 5.45
N THR A 54 18.86 3.57 6.18
CA THR A 54 17.67 4.29 5.72
C THR A 54 17.50 5.65 6.41
N HIS A 55 18.15 5.87 7.56
CA HIS A 55 18.13 7.12 8.33
C HIS A 55 19.51 7.45 8.85
N VAL A 56 19.79 8.74 9.01
CA VAL A 56 21.00 9.22 9.66
C VAL A 56 20.64 10.18 10.79
N ILE A 57 21.20 9.95 11.98
CA ILE A 57 21.15 10.89 13.09
C ILE A 57 22.58 11.35 13.38
N ILE A 58 22.79 12.67 13.35
CA ILE A 58 24.05 13.30 13.72
C ILE A 58 23.86 14.04 15.04
N THR A 59 24.57 13.57 16.06
CA THR A 59 24.60 14.17 17.41
C THR A 59 25.93 14.88 17.70
N ASP A 60 26.92 14.73 16.81
CA ASP A 60 28.23 15.34 16.95
C ASP A 60 28.21 16.81 16.48
N GLU A 61 28.38 17.74 17.42
CA GLU A 61 28.44 19.19 17.14
C GLU A 61 29.64 19.58 16.27
N ASP A 62 30.75 18.86 16.35
CA ASP A 62 31.98 19.16 15.63
C ASP A 62 32.03 18.48 14.25
N PHE A 63 31.26 17.41 14.04
CA PHE A 63 31.15 16.74 12.74
C PHE A 63 30.49 17.62 11.67
N CYS A 64 29.81 18.70 12.05
CA CYS A 64 29.11 19.56 11.09
C CYS A 64 29.51 21.04 11.17
N ARG A 65 30.54 21.41 11.96
CA ARG A 65 31.16 22.74 11.92
C ARG A 65 32.13 22.86 10.73
N LEU A 66 31.72 23.58 9.69
CA LEU A 66 32.64 24.02 8.62
C LEU A 66 33.44 25.26 9.09
N PRO A 67 34.77 25.33 8.89
CA PRO A 67 35.68 24.30 8.41
C PRO A 67 36.37 23.57 9.57
N VAL A 68 36.33 22.24 9.59
CA VAL A 68 37.25 21.46 10.41
C VAL A 68 38.65 21.63 9.81
N ALA A 69 39.65 22.00 10.62
CA ALA A 69 41.04 22.19 10.18
C ALA A 69 41.70 20.91 9.58
N ASP A 70 41.01 19.77 9.61
CA ASP A 70 41.47 18.44 9.20
C ASP A 70 40.80 18.08 7.84
N SER A 71 41.54 18.24 6.74
CA SER A 71 41.03 18.12 5.35
C SER A 71 40.39 16.77 5.02
N LEU A 72 40.75 15.73 5.76
CA LEU A 72 40.22 14.37 5.61
C LEU A 72 38.81 14.23 6.19
N LEU A 73 38.53 14.90 7.32
CA LEU A 73 37.20 14.92 7.91
C LEU A 73 36.21 15.68 7.02
N SER A 74 36.64 16.79 6.43
CA SER A 74 35.79 17.53 5.49
C SER A 74 35.40 16.70 4.26
N GLY A 75 36.32 15.93 3.68
CA GLY A 75 36.02 15.09 2.51
C GLY A 75 34.98 14.00 2.80
N MET A 76 35.07 13.37 3.97
CA MET A 76 34.12 12.35 4.41
C MET A 76 32.74 12.91 4.76
N GLN A 77 32.69 14.11 5.36
CA GLN A 77 31.45 14.83 5.62
C GLN A 77 30.72 15.16 4.31
N PHE A 78 31.42 15.70 3.32
CA PHE A 78 30.84 15.96 2.00
C PHE A 78 30.42 14.69 1.27
N PHE A 79 31.20 13.61 1.38
CA PHE A 79 30.80 12.31 0.83
C PHE A 79 29.50 11.80 1.46
N LEU A 80 29.39 11.85 2.79
CA LEU A 80 28.21 11.39 3.50
C LEU A 80 26.99 12.26 3.17
N LEU A 81 27.12 13.58 3.23
CA LEU A 81 26.05 14.51 2.86
C LEU A 81 25.64 14.33 1.40
N GLY A 82 26.61 14.07 0.50
CA GLY A 82 26.35 13.75 -0.90
C GLY A 82 25.61 12.42 -1.10
N GLU A 83 25.94 11.38 -0.33
CA GLU A 83 25.26 10.08 -0.39
C GLU A 83 23.83 10.18 0.18
N ILE A 84 23.66 10.92 1.27
CA ILE A 84 22.34 11.22 1.87
C ILE A 84 21.47 11.99 0.88
N ALA A 85 21.99 13.06 0.28
CA ALA A 85 21.28 13.86 -0.71
C ALA A 85 20.99 13.06 -1.98
N GLY A 86 21.96 12.28 -2.49
CA GLY A 86 21.80 11.49 -3.70
C GLY A 86 20.77 10.36 -3.57
N ARG A 87 20.59 9.83 -2.37
CA ARG A 87 19.57 8.81 -2.05
C ARG A 87 18.30 9.39 -1.43
N ASN A 88 18.23 10.71 -1.25
CA ASN A 88 17.15 11.40 -0.54
C ASN A 88 16.81 10.75 0.82
N LEU A 89 17.84 10.59 1.67
CA LEU A 89 17.69 9.99 3.00
C LEU A 89 17.38 11.05 4.07
N PRO A 90 16.45 10.80 5.00
CA PRO A 90 16.16 11.71 6.10
C PRO A 90 17.37 11.82 7.03
N LEU A 91 17.73 13.06 7.33
CA LEU A 91 18.86 13.42 8.16
C LEU A 91 18.36 14.23 9.37
N TYR A 92 18.58 13.68 10.57
CA TYR A 92 18.28 14.35 11.83
C TYR A 92 19.58 14.89 12.44
N CYS A 93 19.68 16.21 12.50
CA CYS A 93 20.84 16.96 12.96
C CYS A 93 20.54 17.59 14.32
N VAL A 94 21.53 17.64 15.21
CA VAL A 94 21.42 18.37 16.47
C VAL A 94 22.42 19.52 16.48
N ASN A 95 21.95 20.72 16.80
CA ASN A 95 22.71 21.96 16.98
C ASN A 95 23.35 22.54 15.70
N LEU A 96 22.63 22.50 14.57
CA LEU A 96 23.16 22.88 13.23
C LEU A 96 22.28 23.87 12.44
N PRO A 97 22.40 25.17 12.69
CA PRO A 97 21.55 26.19 12.05
C PRO A 97 21.83 26.43 10.56
N HIS A 98 22.96 25.96 10.02
CA HIS A 98 23.37 26.24 8.62
C HIS A 98 22.87 25.21 7.60
N LEU A 99 22.50 24.00 8.03
CA LEU A 99 22.07 22.89 7.16
C LEU A 99 20.56 22.88 6.88
N THR A 100 19.78 23.64 7.63
CA THR A 100 18.30 23.67 7.59
C THR A 100 17.68 24.27 6.34
N LYS A 101 18.47 24.91 5.47
CA LYS A 101 17.96 25.60 4.27
C LYS A 101 18.13 24.81 2.97
N LEU A 102 18.73 23.62 3.03
CA LEU A 102 19.13 22.88 1.84
C LEU A 102 18.03 21.95 1.30
N ASP A 103 17.25 21.30 2.18
CA ASP A 103 16.22 20.33 1.81
C ASP A 103 15.25 20.08 2.97
N ASP A 104 13.99 19.76 2.68
CA ASP A 104 12.94 19.42 3.66
C ASP A 104 13.25 18.07 4.36
N SER A 105 14.11 17.25 3.75
CA SER A 105 14.60 15.98 4.31
C SER A 105 15.59 16.15 5.48
N ILE A 106 16.05 17.38 5.75
CA ILE A 106 17.02 17.70 6.80
C ILE A 106 16.33 18.39 7.97
N LEU A 107 16.21 17.69 9.09
CA LEU A 107 15.60 18.21 10.32
C LEU A 107 16.69 18.57 11.33
N ASN A 108 16.72 19.81 11.80
CA ASN A 108 17.67 20.26 12.81
C ASN A 108 16.97 20.55 14.14
N PHE A 109 17.52 20.01 15.22
CA PHE A 109 17.03 20.15 16.59
C PHE A 109 18.02 20.92 17.45
N SER A 110 17.56 21.60 18.48
CA SER A 110 18.43 22.36 19.38
C SER A 110 19.11 21.47 20.42
N SER A 111 18.53 20.29 20.70
CA SER A 111 19.01 19.32 21.69
C SER A 111 18.72 17.89 21.24
N VAL A 112 19.54 16.94 21.70
CA VAL A 112 19.29 15.50 21.54
C VAL A 112 17.94 15.10 22.12
N LYS A 113 17.54 15.71 23.24
CA LYS A 113 16.24 15.44 23.87
C LYS A 113 15.08 15.83 22.97
N GLU A 114 15.17 17.00 22.34
CA GLU A 114 14.16 17.50 21.40
C GLU A 114 14.04 16.59 20.17
N ALA A 115 15.18 16.10 19.65
CA ALA A 115 15.20 15.14 18.56
C ALA A 115 14.52 13.82 18.93
N VAL A 116 14.80 13.28 20.12
CA VAL A 116 14.14 12.05 20.60
C VAL A 116 12.65 12.25 20.83
N ASP A 117 12.24 13.36 21.46
CA ASP A 117 10.83 13.70 21.67
C ASP A 117 10.07 13.85 20.33
N PHE A 118 10.71 14.41 19.31
CA PHE A 118 10.16 14.46 17.95
C PHE A 118 10.03 13.07 17.34
N LEU A 119 11.09 12.26 17.39
CA LEU A 119 11.08 10.90 16.87
C LEU A 119 10.02 10.05 17.58
N ASP A 120 9.83 10.19 18.89
CA ASP A 120 8.78 9.48 19.64
C ASP A 120 7.37 9.84 19.16
N ARG A 121 7.13 11.10 18.75
CA ARG A 121 5.83 11.56 18.23
C ARG A 121 5.58 11.10 16.79
N GLU A 122 6.57 11.27 15.92
CA GLU A 122 6.40 11.09 14.46
C GLU A 122 6.82 9.71 13.95
N TYR A 123 7.31 8.82 14.82
CA TYR A 123 7.87 7.52 14.42
C TYR A 123 6.97 6.72 13.48
N ALA A 124 5.67 6.66 13.78
CA ALA A 124 4.72 5.88 13.00
C ALA A 124 4.56 6.41 11.56
N GLN A 125 4.65 7.73 11.38
CA GLN A 125 4.59 8.37 10.08
C GLN A 125 5.88 8.12 9.30
N ILE A 126 7.04 8.29 9.97
CA ILE A 126 8.37 7.99 9.39
C ILE A 126 8.42 6.53 8.90
N GLU A 127 7.98 5.59 9.73
CA GLU A 127 7.94 4.17 9.37
C GLU A 127 7.10 3.90 8.12
N LYS A 128 5.94 4.55 8.00
CA LYS A 128 5.06 4.42 6.84
C LYS A 128 5.72 4.99 5.57
N GLU A 129 6.36 6.14 5.67
CA GLU A 129 7.07 6.78 4.57
C GLU A 129 8.29 5.97 4.12
N ASP A 130 8.96 5.31 5.04
CA ASP A 130 10.06 4.40 4.72
C ASP A 130 9.63 3.17 3.97
N ILE A 131 8.58 2.50 4.46
CA ILE A 131 8.02 1.33 3.79
C ILE A 131 7.64 1.72 2.36
N ARG A 132 7.07 2.93 2.20
CA ARG A 132 6.74 3.51 0.90
C ARG A 132 7.96 3.67 0.01
N ARG A 133 8.97 4.40 0.48
CA ARG A 133 10.19 4.68 -0.27
C ARG A 133 10.92 3.39 -0.66
N ILE A 134 11.14 2.48 0.29
CA ILE A 134 11.84 1.21 0.04
C ILE A 134 11.10 0.38 -1.02
N ALA A 135 9.76 0.31 -0.93
CA ALA A 135 8.97 -0.42 -1.92
C ALA A 135 9.00 0.26 -3.30
N THR A 136 8.96 1.60 -3.36
CA THR A 136 9.13 2.37 -4.60
C THR A 136 10.49 2.11 -5.23
N ASP A 137 11.58 2.18 -4.45
CA ASP A 137 12.94 1.92 -4.93
C ASP A 137 13.08 0.49 -5.45
N GLU A 138 12.49 -0.50 -4.74
CA GLU A 138 12.48 -1.89 -5.20
C GLU A 138 11.75 -2.04 -6.54
N LEU A 139 10.59 -1.41 -6.72
CA LEU A 139 9.84 -1.43 -7.98
C LEU A 139 10.65 -0.78 -9.12
N LEU A 140 11.22 0.40 -8.87
CA LEU A 140 12.04 1.13 -9.85
C LEU A 140 13.31 0.38 -10.23
N SER A 141 13.96 -0.30 -9.27
CA SER A 141 15.14 -1.15 -9.53
C SER A 141 14.82 -2.31 -10.48
N LYS A 142 13.56 -2.76 -10.50
CA LYS A 142 13.05 -3.80 -11.42
C LYS A 142 12.55 -3.22 -12.75
N GLY A 143 12.67 -1.91 -12.96
CA GLY A 143 12.18 -1.21 -14.15
C GLY A 143 10.65 -1.08 -14.19
N ILE A 144 9.98 -1.13 -13.04
CA ILE A 144 8.52 -1.07 -12.93
C ILE A 144 8.10 0.33 -12.44
N PRO A 145 7.43 1.15 -13.27
CA PRO A 145 6.86 2.41 -12.82
C PRO A 145 5.75 2.20 -11.78
N VAL A 146 5.70 3.06 -10.77
CA VAL A 146 4.66 3.05 -9.74
C VAL A 146 3.41 3.78 -10.24
N THR A 147 2.67 3.13 -11.15
CA THR A 147 1.41 3.66 -11.70
C THR A 147 0.25 2.67 -11.50
N PRO A 148 -1.00 3.15 -11.39
CA PRO A 148 -2.18 2.27 -11.32
C PRO A 148 -2.30 1.32 -12.51
N GLU A 149 -1.88 1.75 -13.71
CA GLU A 149 -1.87 0.90 -14.91
C GLU A 149 -0.91 -0.29 -14.77
N CYS A 150 0.32 -0.03 -14.32
CA CYS A 150 1.26 -1.11 -14.08
C CYS A 150 0.72 -2.05 -12.99
N PHE A 151 0.16 -1.52 -11.91
CA PHE A 151 -0.47 -2.31 -10.85
C PHE A 151 -1.58 -3.23 -11.39
N ALA A 152 -2.51 -2.70 -12.18
CA ALA A 152 -3.57 -3.48 -12.84
C ALA A 152 -2.98 -4.59 -13.73
N SER A 153 -1.92 -4.30 -14.48
CA SER A 153 -1.26 -5.29 -15.33
C SER A 153 -0.65 -6.46 -14.53
N PHE A 154 -0.11 -6.19 -13.33
CA PHE A 154 0.46 -7.23 -12.46
C PHE A 154 -0.60 -8.03 -11.72
N ILE A 155 -1.77 -7.45 -11.47
CA ILE A 155 -2.97 -8.17 -11.00
C ILE A 155 -3.40 -9.20 -12.04
N VAL A 156 -3.50 -8.80 -13.31
CA VAL A 156 -3.87 -9.71 -14.41
C VAL A 156 -2.83 -10.82 -14.60
N LYS A 157 -1.54 -10.54 -14.38
CA LYS A 157 -0.44 -11.50 -14.50
C LYS A 157 -0.26 -12.44 -13.28
N ASP A 158 -1.13 -12.38 -12.27
CA ASP A 158 -1.02 -13.15 -11.02
C ASP A 158 0.34 -13.00 -10.30
N LYS A 159 0.83 -11.77 -10.18
CA LYS A 159 2.10 -11.48 -9.49
C LYS A 159 1.84 -10.86 -8.12
N LEU A 160 1.28 -11.65 -7.20
CA LEU A 160 0.96 -11.22 -5.83
C LEU A 160 2.15 -10.56 -5.08
N PRO A 161 3.40 -11.05 -5.15
CA PRO A 161 4.53 -10.39 -4.47
C PRO A 161 4.77 -8.96 -4.96
N VAL A 162 4.62 -8.73 -6.27
CA VAL A 162 4.78 -7.39 -6.86
C VAL A 162 3.57 -6.51 -6.51
N CYS A 163 2.36 -7.08 -6.50
CA CYS A 163 1.15 -6.37 -6.07
C CYS A 163 1.27 -5.85 -4.63
N ARG A 164 1.85 -6.64 -3.72
CA ARG A 164 2.14 -6.20 -2.34
C ARG A 164 3.13 -5.04 -2.29
N LEU A 165 4.11 -4.99 -3.19
CA LEU A 165 5.04 -3.87 -3.28
C LEU A 165 4.33 -2.58 -3.72
N PHE A 166 3.36 -2.65 -4.64
CA PHE A 166 2.59 -1.47 -5.05
C PHE A 166 1.80 -0.85 -3.88
N ILE A 167 1.11 -1.66 -3.08
CA ILE A 167 0.39 -1.17 -1.89
C ILE A 167 1.36 -0.58 -0.86
N LYS A 168 2.49 -1.25 -0.62
CA LYS A 168 3.55 -0.70 0.25
C LYS A 168 4.10 0.62 -0.28
N ALA A 169 4.28 0.76 -1.60
CA ALA A 169 4.70 1.99 -2.28
C ALA A 169 3.63 3.11 -2.25
N GLY A 170 2.50 2.87 -1.58
CA GLY A 170 1.45 3.86 -1.36
C GLY A 170 0.50 4.01 -2.54
N VAL A 171 0.43 3.03 -3.45
CA VAL A 171 -0.65 2.98 -4.42
C VAL A 171 -1.95 2.70 -3.68
N ASP A 172 -2.96 3.52 -3.93
CA ASP A 172 -4.29 3.32 -3.37
C ASP A 172 -4.86 1.97 -3.84
N VAL A 173 -5.29 1.14 -2.90
CA VAL A 173 -5.96 -0.14 -3.15
C VAL A 173 -7.24 0.06 -3.98
N ASN A 174 -7.88 1.21 -3.86
CA ASN A 174 -9.09 1.62 -4.56
C ASN A 174 -8.82 2.39 -5.86
N SER A 175 -7.56 2.44 -6.28
CA SER A 175 -7.19 3.01 -7.58
C SER A 175 -7.93 2.31 -8.73
N ARG A 176 -7.96 2.98 -9.87
CA ARG A 176 -8.59 2.48 -11.09
C ARG A 176 -7.55 2.31 -12.18
N ASP A 177 -7.76 1.33 -13.05
CA ASP A 177 -6.99 1.20 -14.28
C ASP A 177 -7.34 2.36 -15.25
N PRO A 178 -6.63 2.49 -16.39
CA PRO A 178 -6.92 3.55 -17.36
C PRO A 178 -8.34 3.52 -17.95
N THR A 179 -9.04 2.38 -17.87
CA THR A 179 -10.44 2.23 -18.31
C THR A 179 -11.45 2.67 -17.25
N GLY A 180 -10.97 3.04 -16.04
CA GLY A 180 -11.82 3.38 -14.91
C GLY A 180 -12.37 2.15 -14.19
N THR A 181 -11.71 1.00 -14.29
CA THR A 181 -12.07 -0.23 -13.57
C THR A 181 -11.32 -0.29 -12.23
N PRO A 182 -12.01 -0.41 -11.08
CA PRO A 182 -11.36 -0.59 -9.77
C PRO A 182 -10.43 -1.81 -9.74
N MET A 183 -9.33 -1.76 -8.98
CA MET A 183 -8.37 -2.87 -8.91
C MET A 183 -9.00 -4.20 -8.48
N LEU A 184 -9.99 -4.15 -7.58
CA LEU A 184 -10.75 -5.33 -7.17
C LEU A 184 -11.51 -5.95 -8.34
N ASN A 185 -12.21 -5.15 -9.15
CA ASN A 185 -12.87 -5.62 -10.37
C ASN A 185 -11.87 -6.20 -11.37
N VAL A 186 -10.70 -5.60 -11.53
CA VAL A 186 -9.64 -6.16 -12.40
C VAL A 186 -9.22 -7.56 -11.93
N ALA A 187 -9.04 -7.76 -10.61
CA ALA A 187 -8.72 -9.05 -10.02
C ALA A 187 -9.85 -10.09 -10.16
N VAL A 188 -11.11 -9.65 -10.07
CA VAL A 188 -12.28 -10.52 -10.30
C VAL A 188 -12.39 -10.92 -11.77
N ARG A 189 -12.17 -9.98 -12.70
CA ARG A 189 -12.23 -10.22 -14.15
C ARG A 189 -11.13 -11.18 -14.63
N SER A 190 -9.99 -11.23 -13.94
CA SER A 190 -8.92 -12.21 -14.14
C SER A 190 -9.13 -13.53 -13.40
N GLU A 191 -10.26 -13.68 -12.69
CA GLU A 191 -10.67 -14.88 -11.94
C GLU A 191 -9.67 -15.33 -10.88
N ASN A 192 -8.82 -14.40 -10.41
CA ASN A 192 -7.76 -14.70 -9.48
C ASN A 192 -8.23 -14.54 -8.02
N LYS A 193 -8.81 -15.62 -7.49
CA LYS A 193 -9.29 -15.66 -6.09
C LYS A 193 -8.24 -15.23 -5.07
N LYS A 194 -6.96 -15.57 -5.26
CA LYS A 194 -5.88 -15.24 -4.31
C LYS A 194 -5.67 -13.72 -4.20
N ILE A 195 -5.63 -13.04 -5.35
CA ILE A 195 -5.49 -11.57 -5.37
C ILE A 195 -6.77 -10.91 -4.86
N VAL A 196 -7.95 -11.44 -5.19
CA VAL A 196 -9.23 -10.93 -4.66
C VAL A 196 -9.26 -10.99 -3.13
N SER A 197 -8.92 -12.15 -2.54
CA SER A 197 -8.85 -12.30 -1.08
C SER A 197 -7.84 -11.34 -0.45
N TRP A 198 -6.69 -11.16 -1.09
CA TRP A 198 -5.67 -10.24 -0.60
C TRP A 198 -6.11 -8.77 -0.68
N LEU A 199 -6.68 -8.31 -1.80
CA LEU A 199 -7.19 -6.93 -1.91
C LEU A 199 -8.25 -6.61 -0.85
N ILE A 200 -9.15 -7.55 -0.57
CA ILE A 200 -10.15 -7.40 0.50
C ILE A 200 -9.49 -7.31 1.87
N SER A 201 -8.43 -8.08 2.13
CA SER A 201 -7.65 -7.97 3.37
C SER A 201 -6.89 -6.65 3.52
N GLU A 202 -6.61 -5.95 2.40
CA GLU A 202 -6.02 -4.61 2.37
C GLU A 202 -7.10 -3.50 2.33
N ASN A 203 -8.32 -3.81 2.78
CA ASN A 203 -9.45 -2.87 2.86
C ASN A 203 -9.88 -2.26 1.50
N ALA A 204 -9.78 -3.03 0.41
CA ALA A 204 -10.41 -2.63 -0.86
C ALA A 204 -11.92 -2.42 -0.68
N ASP A 205 -12.44 -1.32 -1.22
CA ASP A 205 -13.87 -1.04 -1.26
C ASP A 205 -14.55 -1.97 -2.27
N ILE A 206 -15.39 -2.85 -1.73
CA ILE A 206 -16.05 -3.94 -2.46
C ILE A 206 -17.14 -3.42 -3.40
N ASN A 207 -17.68 -2.23 -3.10
CA ASN A 207 -18.87 -1.69 -3.75
C ASN A 207 -18.54 -0.67 -4.85
N LEU A 208 -17.25 -0.45 -5.16
CA LEU A 208 -16.87 0.41 -6.27
C LEU A 208 -17.34 -0.17 -7.61
N CYS A 209 -17.97 0.68 -8.40
CA CYS A 209 -18.46 0.30 -9.73
C CYS A 209 -17.49 0.72 -10.83
N SER A 210 -17.32 -0.14 -11.83
CA SER A 210 -16.49 0.11 -13.01
C SER A 210 -17.10 1.19 -13.93
N HIS A 211 -16.25 1.97 -14.61
CA HIS A 211 -16.74 3.00 -15.54
C HIS A 211 -17.29 2.44 -16.85
N ASP A 212 -16.97 1.22 -17.26
CA ASP A 212 -17.49 0.63 -18.49
C ASP A 212 -18.98 0.28 -18.35
N ARG A 213 -19.30 -0.70 -17.51
CA ARG A 213 -20.65 -1.27 -17.35
C ARG A 213 -21.35 -0.85 -16.06
N GLY A 214 -20.67 -0.11 -15.18
CA GLY A 214 -21.19 0.18 -13.84
C GLY A 214 -21.21 -1.04 -12.93
N TYR A 215 -20.37 -2.03 -13.18
CA TYR A 215 -20.41 -3.29 -12.42
C TYR A 215 -19.62 -3.15 -11.13
N SER A 216 -20.22 -3.57 -10.02
CA SER A 216 -19.48 -3.87 -8.79
C SER A 216 -18.64 -5.14 -8.96
N ALA A 217 -17.72 -5.40 -8.02
CA ALA A 217 -16.91 -6.61 -8.04
C ALA A 217 -17.76 -7.89 -8.09
N VAL A 218 -18.91 -7.92 -7.40
CA VAL A 218 -19.79 -9.11 -7.41
C VAL A 218 -20.49 -9.26 -8.75
N MET A 219 -20.92 -8.17 -9.39
CA MET A 219 -21.53 -8.22 -10.72
C MET A 219 -20.56 -8.79 -11.76
N ASP A 220 -19.28 -8.37 -11.72
CA ASP A 220 -18.24 -8.97 -12.57
C ASP A 220 -18.05 -10.47 -12.27
N ALA A 221 -18.10 -10.89 -11.00
CA ALA A 221 -17.98 -12.30 -10.61
C ALA A 221 -19.17 -13.14 -11.10
N VAL A 222 -20.39 -12.58 -11.04
CA VAL A 222 -21.63 -13.18 -11.56
C VAL A 222 -21.56 -13.33 -13.07
N TRP A 223 -21.14 -12.28 -13.79
CA TRP A 223 -20.93 -12.33 -15.24
C TRP A 223 -19.94 -13.42 -15.65
N LYS A 224 -18.87 -13.61 -14.87
CA LYS A 224 -17.89 -14.69 -15.04
C LYS A 224 -18.36 -16.06 -14.58
N SER A 225 -19.53 -16.15 -13.94
CA SER A 225 -20.06 -17.38 -13.35
C SER A 225 -19.14 -18.04 -12.32
N ASN A 226 -18.31 -17.26 -11.62
CA ASN A 226 -17.33 -17.81 -10.68
C ASN A 226 -17.90 -17.87 -9.24
N GLU A 227 -18.58 -18.98 -8.92
CA GLU A 227 -19.23 -19.20 -7.62
C GLU A 227 -18.30 -19.01 -6.42
N SER A 228 -17.02 -19.37 -6.56
CA SER A 228 -16.04 -19.25 -5.47
C SER A 228 -15.72 -17.81 -5.12
N ILE A 229 -15.64 -16.92 -6.11
CA ILE A 229 -15.42 -15.49 -5.90
C ILE A 229 -16.71 -14.81 -5.43
N ILE A 230 -17.87 -15.20 -5.98
CA ILE A 230 -19.17 -14.69 -5.55
C ILE A 230 -19.37 -14.93 -4.05
N LYS A 231 -19.20 -16.17 -3.58
CA LYS A 231 -19.34 -16.50 -2.15
C LYS A 231 -18.38 -15.70 -1.27
N LEU A 232 -17.17 -15.45 -1.76
CA LEU A 232 -16.18 -14.66 -1.03
C LEU A 232 -16.61 -13.20 -0.89
N LEU A 233 -17.08 -12.58 -1.97
CA LEU A 233 -17.50 -11.18 -1.96
C LEU A 233 -18.80 -10.99 -1.16
N VAL A 234 -19.75 -11.92 -1.26
CA VAL A 234 -20.99 -11.91 -0.43
C VAL A 234 -20.63 -12.01 1.05
N ALA A 235 -19.73 -12.92 1.42
CA ALA A 235 -19.26 -13.05 2.81
C ALA A 235 -18.50 -11.81 3.30
N ALA A 236 -17.90 -11.05 2.39
CA ALA A 236 -17.20 -9.80 2.70
C ALA A 236 -18.15 -8.58 2.80
N GLY A 237 -19.47 -8.77 2.66
CA GLY A 237 -20.47 -7.71 2.83
C GLY A 237 -20.70 -6.85 1.58
N ALA A 238 -20.53 -7.43 0.40
CA ALA A 238 -20.85 -6.73 -0.84
C ALA A 238 -22.34 -6.36 -0.95
N ASP A 239 -22.62 -5.17 -1.49
CA ASP A 239 -23.98 -4.74 -1.80
C ASP A 239 -24.53 -5.51 -3.01
N LEU A 240 -25.58 -6.29 -2.77
CA LEU A 240 -26.24 -7.12 -3.78
C LEU A 240 -27.43 -6.42 -4.44
N ASN A 241 -27.81 -5.23 -3.97
CA ASN A 241 -28.97 -4.49 -4.48
C ASN A 241 -28.55 -3.29 -5.35
N CYS A 242 -27.26 -3.18 -5.68
CA CYS A 242 -26.76 -2.20 -6.62
C CYS A 242 -27.25 -2.46 -8.05
N LEU A 243 -27.31 -1.39 -8.85
CA LEU A 243 -27.72 -1.41 -10.26
C LEU A 243 -26.52 -1.12 -11.17
N SER A 244 -26.45 -1.84 -12.28
CA SER A 244 -25.49 -1.53 -13.35
C SER A 244 -25.84 -0.22 -14.06
N LYS A 245 -24.98 0.24 -14.97
CA LYS A 245 -25.28 1.43 -15.82
C LYS A 245 -26.53 1.24 -16.68
N ASP A 246 -26.81 0.00 -17.09
CA ASP A 246 -28.01 -0.34 -17.85
C ASP A 246 -29.25 -0.51 -16.95
N GLY A 247 -29.12 -0.22 -15.65
CA GLY A 247 -30.18 -0.38 -14.65
C GLY A 247 -30.40 -1.83 -14.22
N GLN A 248 -29.53 -2.77 -14.58
CA GLN A 248 -29.74 -4.18 -14.24
C GLN A 248 -29.29 -4.48 -12.82
N SER A 249 -30.17 -5.12 -12.03
CA SER A 249 -29.79 -5.68 -10.74
C SER A 249 -28.90 -6.91 -10.91
N ILE A 250 -28.17 -7.29 -9.87
CA ILE A 250 -27.30 -8.47 -9.91
C ILE A 250 -28.09 -9.77 -10.15
N LEU A 251 -29.33 -9.85 -9.66
CA LEU A 251 -30.19 -11.00 -9.88
C LEU A 251 -30.72 -11.04 -11.31
N VAL A 252 -31.06 -9.90 -11.92
CA VAL A 252 -31.42 -9.85 -13.35
C VAL A 252 -30.26 -10.39 -14.21
N LEU A 253 -29.02 -9.98 -13.89
CA LEU A 253 -27.82 -10.53 -14.53
C LEU A 253 -27.70 -12.06 -14.35
N ALA A 254 -27.86 -12.56 -13.12
CA ALA A 254 -27.75 -13.99 -12.82
C ALA A 254 -28.83 -14.84 -13.54
N VAL A 255 -30.06 -14.32 -13.62
CA VAL A 255 -31.19 -14.95 -14.34
C VAL A 255 -30.92 -14.99 -15.83
N GLY A 256 -30.40 -13.89 -16.41
CA GLY A 256 -30.02 -13.83 -17.83
C GLY A 256 -28.93 -14.83 -18.22
N ILE A 257 -28.00 -15.16 -17.30
CA ILE A 257 -26.98 -16.19 -17.51
C ILE A 257 -27.58 -17.61 -17.34
N GLY A 258 -28.71 -17.74 -16.63
CA GLY A 258 -29.44 -18.99 -16.45
C GLY A 258 -28.83 -19.95 -15.41
N LYS A 259 -27.99 -19.43 -14.49
CA LYS A 259 -27.29 -20.25 -13.49
C LYS A 259 -28.05 -20.27 -12.16
N GLU A 260 -28.76 -21.37 -11.93
CA GLU A 260 -29.56 -21.60 -10.71
C GLU A 260 -28.74 -21.40 -9.42
N ASN A 261 -27.55 -22.01 -9.34
CA ASN A 261 -26.70 -21.92 -8.14
C ASN A 261 -26.32 -20.48 -7.79
N ILE A 262 -26.03 -19.65 -8.79
CA ILE A 262 -25.66 -18.26 -8.58
C ILE A 262 -26.86 -17.46 -8.08
N CYS A 263 -28.04 -17.67 -8.69
CA CYS A 263 -29.28 -17.06 -8.22
C CYS A 263 -29.56 -17.43 -6.76
N ARG A 264 -29.34 -18.70 -6.39
CA ARG A 264 -29.50 -19.19 -5.01
C ARG A 264 -28.55 -18.50 -4.04
N ILE A 265 -27.24 -18.45 -4.35
CA ILE A 265 -26.23 -17.80 -3.50
C ILE A 265 -26.56 -16.32 -3.28
N LEU A 266 -27.00 -15.61 -4.33
CA LEU A 266 -27.33 -14.19 -4.25
C LEU A 266 -28.61 -13.95 -3.45
N ALA A 267 -29.67 -14.74 -3.70
CA ALA A 267 -30.94 -14.61 -2.98
C ALA A 267 -30.79 -14.95 -1.49
N GLU A 268 -30.09 -16.04 -1.16
CA GLU A 268 -29.72 -16.38 0.23
C GLU A 268 -28.82 -15.33 0.87
N GLY A 269 -28.03 -14.61 0.05
CA GLY A 269 -27.21 -13.47 0.47
C GLY A 269 -27.97 -12.16 0.70
N GLY A 270 -29.28 -12.12 0.45
CA GLY A 270 -30.13 -10.94 0.67
C GLY A 270 -30.31 -10.05 -0.56
N ALA A 271 -30.03 -10.54 -1.76
CA ALA A 271 -30.37 -9.84 -3.00
C ALA A 271 -31.89 -9.84 -3.22
N ASP A 272 -32.46 -8.67 -3.51
CA ASP A 272 -33.90 -8.49 -3.72
C ASP A 272 -34.30 -8.86 -5.17
N PRO A 273 -35.13 -9.90 -5.38
CA PRO A 273 -35.52 -10.34 -6.71
C PRO A 273 -36.50 -9.40 -7.42
N ASP A 274 -37.07 -8.42 -6.69
CA ASP A 274 -38.12 -7.51 -7.16
C ASP A 274 -37.60 -6.14 -7.59
N ILE A 275 -36.28 -5.93 -7.49
CA ILE A 275 -35.64 -4.74 -8.06
C ILE A 275 -35.83 -4.75 -9.57
N LYS A 276 -36.61 -3.77 -10.04
CA LYS A 276 -36.90 -3.56 -11.44
C LYS A 276 -35.73 -2.91 -12.14
N ASP A 277 -35.42 -3.41 -13.33
CA ASP A 277 -34.41 -2.84 -14.19
C ASP A 277 -34.95 -1.66 -15.03
N SER A 278 -34.14 -1.17 -15.97
CA SER A 278 -34.52 -0.08 -16.88
C SER A 278 -35.67 -0.43 -17.83
N MET A 279 -35.97 -1.72 -18.02
CA MET A 279 -37.13 -2.20 -18.78
C MET A 279 -38.37 -2.35 -17.90
N GLY A 280 -38.28 -2.04 -16.61
CA GLY A 280 -39.35 -2.18 -15.63
C GLY A 280 -39.59 -3.62 -15.20
N MET A 281 -38.67 -4.53 -15.51
CA MET A 281 -38.78 -5.96 -15.25
C MET A 281 -37.89 -6.38 -14.07
N SER A 282 -38.41 -7.23 -13.19
CA SER A 282 -37.64 -7.79 -12.07
C SER A 282 -36.96 -9.12 -12.44
N ALA A 283 -36.03 -9.57 -11.60
CA ALA A 283 -35.36 -10.85 -11.81
C ALA A 283 -36.36 -12.03 -11.76
N TYR A 284 -37.35 -11.94 -10.86
CA TYR A 284 -38.42 -12.94 -10.79
C TYR A 284 -39.29 -12.94 -12.05
N GLU A 285 -39.70 -11.77 -12.53
CA GLU A 285 -40.51 -11.64 -13.76
C GLU A 285 -39.75 -12.17 -14.99
N TYR A 286 -38.44 -11.91 -15.10
CA TYR A 286 -37.59 -12.53 -16.14
C TYR A 286 -37.51 -14.05 -16.02
N ALA A 287 -37.40 -14.60 -14.81
CA ALA A 287 -37.34 -16.05 -14.60
C ALA A 287 -38.63 -16.74 -15.06
N VAL A 288 -39.78 -16.10 -14.81
CA VAL A 288 -41.11 -16.55 -15.30
C VAL A 288 -41.21 -16.41 -16.82
N LEU A 289 -40.79 -15.28 -17.38
CA LEU A 289 -40.80 -15.02 -18.83
C LEU A 289 -39.98 -16.06 -19.61
N PHE A 290 -38.79 -16.40 -19.10
CA PHE A 290 -37.91 -17.42 -19.69
C PHE A 290 -38.37 -18.86 -19.39
N LYS A 291 -39.46 -19.05 -18.63
CA LYS A 291 -40.00 -20.36 -18.24
C LYS A 291 -38.97 -21.25 -17.53
N ASN A 292 -38.06 -20.65 -16.75
CA ASN A 292 -37.04 -21.39 -16.02
C ASN A 292 -37.56 -21.77 -14.62
N GLU A 293 -38.30 -22.88 -14.56
CA GLU A 293 -38.94 -23.35 -13.32
C GLU A 293 -37.96 -23.51 -12.14
N LYS A 294 -36.71 -23.85 -12.42
CA LYS A 294 -35.69 -24.03 -11.37
C LYS A 294 -35.34 -22.70 -10.71
N ILE A 295 -35.12 -21.66 -11.51
CA ILE A 295 -34.81 -20.31 -11.00
C ILE A 295 -36.03 -19.71 -10.32
N VAL A 296 -37.24 -19.89 -10.88
CA VAL A 296 -38.49 -19.44 -10.25
C VAL A 296 -38.64 -20.05 -8.85
N LYS A 297 -38.40 -21.35 -8.69
CA LYS A 297 -38.44 -22.01 -7.37
C LYS A 297 -37.41 -21.47 -6.38
N VAL A 298 -36.24 -21.02 -6.86
CA VAL A 298 -35.20 -20.43 -6.02
C VAL A 298 -35.55 -19.02 -5.58
N LEU A 299 -36.15 -18.22 -6.46
CA LEU A 299 -36.47 -16.81 -6.18
C LEU A 299 -37.84 -16.61 -5.52
N ALA A 300 -38.79 -17.53 -5.70
CA ALA A 300 -40.15 -17.45 -5.15
C ALA A 300 -40.20 -17.17 -3.64
N PRO A 301 -39.35 -17.76 -2.78
CA PRO A 301 -39.36 -17.46 -1.34
C PRO A 301 -38.93 -16.04 -0.97
N PHE A 302 -38.23 -15.36 -1.88
CA PHE A 302 -37.68 -14.02 -1.66
C PHE A 302 -38.49 -12.93 -2.37
N HIS A 303 -39.43 -13.33 -3.22
CA HIS A 303 -40.38 -12.43 -3.88
C HIS A 303 -41.39 -11.90 -2.86
N LYS A 304 -41.56 -10.58 -2.82
CA LYS A 304 -42.66 -9.93 -2.09
C LYS A 304 -43.80 -9.74 -3.07
N GLU A 305 -44.86 -10.52 -2.92
CA GLU A 305 -46.13 -10.22 -3.59
C GLU A 305 -46.53 -8.81 -3.18
N SER A 306 -46.64 -7.90 -4.16
CA SER A 306 -47.19 -6.58 -3.94
C SER A 306 -48.69 -6.74 -3.67
N ASP A 307 -49.08 -6.60 -2.40
CA ASP A 307 -50.46 -6.44 -1.92
C ASP A 307 -51.22 -5.32 -2.66
#